data_AF-A0A3M2C3S3-F1
#
_entry.id   AF-A0A3M2C3S3-F1
#
_cell.length_a   1.000
_cell.length_b   1.000
_cell.length_c   1.000
_cell.angle_alpha   90.00
_cell.angle_beta   90.00
_cell.angle_gamma   90.00
#
_symmetry.space_group_name_H-M   'P 1'
#
loop_
_entity.id
_entity.type
_entity.pdbx_description
1 polymer ?
#
loop_
_entity_poly.entity_id
_entity_poly.type
_entity_poly.pdbx_seq_one_letter_code
_entity_poly.pdbx_strand_id
1 'polypeptide(L)'
;MKKMRLRRRRFLKGALSLGALGAVSGLAPVTRLLAASPEDRRTVLLFFNGGWDVLLGADARDRDYPGSLDMGFDLLPAEYRTPIPVTIGGAEALWGAPMAPLVPHADVLTLFRGVNMNTVAHPTGRAYVNTFIPPAGVVARGDSLGTRLATAVPTDDLILPNVAMGVPSFNVSYGSEVTGVSVSRATEVRDLLKPLGDQLPEDVLALLHAAQDATHSCVHERVSTGSFDAQVRESRARVRRLFEEGLEVEFD
;
A
#
# COMPACT_ATOMS: atom_id res chain seq x y z
N MET A 1 -2.50 -9.15 42.69
CA MET A 1 -2.92 -9.64 41.35
C MET A 1 -1.86 -9.28 40.32
N LYS A 2 -1.24 -10.29 39.69
CA LYS A 2 -0.10 -10.12 38.77
C LYS A 2 -0.65 -9.83 37.36
N LYS A 3 -0.46 -8.61 36.84
CA LYS A 3 -0.89 -8.24 35.47
C LYS A 3 -0.15 -9.12 34.45
N MET A 4 -0.88 -10.00 33.78
CA MET A 4 -0.36 -10.85 32.72
C MET A 4 -0.13 -10.00 31.46
N ARG A 5 1.13 -9.60 31.20
CA ARG A 5 1.52 -8.93 29.96
C ARG A 5 1.48 -9.93 28.80
N LEU A 6 0.41 -9.93 28.01
CA LEU A 6 0.39 -10.63 26.72
C LEU A 6 1.44 -9.97 25.80
N ARG A 7 2.48 -10.72 25.41
CA ARG A 7 3.50 -10.25 24.46
C ARG A 7 2.90 -10.25 23.04
N ARG A 8 3.03 -9.13 22.31
CA ARG A 8 2.57 -8.90 20.92
C ARG A 8 2.86 -10.08 19.98
N ARG A 9 4.04 -10.70 20.12
CA ARG A 9 4.47 -11.88 19.34
C ARG A 9 3.56 -13.11 19.53
N ARG A 10 2.92 -13.29 20.69
CA ARG A 10 1.95 -14.38 20.93
C ARG A 10 0.57 -14.07 20.34
N PHE A 11 0.17 -12.80 20.31
CA PHE A 11 -1.08 -12.39 19.67
C PHE A 11 -1.02 -12.56 18.15
N LEU A 12 0.06 -12.10 17.51
CA LEU A 12 0.26 -12.27 16.07
C LEU A 12 0.49 -13.74 15.67
N LYS A 13 1.20 -14.53 16.50
CA LYS A 13 1.27 -15.98 16.31
C LYS A 13 -0.10 -16.65 16.45
N GLY A 14 -0.95 -16.16 17.36
CA GLY A 14 -2.34 -16.60 17.52
C GLY A 14 -3.21 -16.26 16.30
N ALA A 15 -3.07 -15.05 15.76
CA ALA A 15 -3.79 -14.59 14.58
C ALA A 15 -3.35 -15.33 13.30
N LEU A 16 -2.07 -15.67 13.16
CA LEU A 16 -1.55 -16.49 12.07
C LEU A 16 -1.94 -17.98 12.22
N SER A 17 -2.03 -18.50 13.45
CA SER A 17 -2.56 -19.86 13.68
C SER A 17 -4.07 -19.99 13.45
N LEU A 18 -4.81 -18.88 13.40
CA LEU A 18 -6.20 -18.82 12.94
C LEU A 18 -6.33 -18.72 11.42
N GLY A 19 -5.21 -18.64 10.69
CA GLY A 19 -5.15 -18.66 9.22
C GLY A 19 -5.52 -19.99 8.56
N ALA A 20 -6.01 -20.98 9.32
CA ALA A 20 -6.46 -22.28 8.81
C ALA A 20 -7.99 -22.44 8.76
N LEU A 21 -8.79 -21.40 9.05
CA LEU A 21 -10.24 -21.45 8.91
C LEU A 21 -10.72 -20.32 8.00
N GLY A 22 -11.04 -20.66 6.75
CA GLY A 22 -11.77 -19.82 5.81
C GLY A 22 -13.22 -19.55 6.26
N ALA A 23 -13.43 -18.98 7.44
CA ALA A 23 -14.74 -18.79 8.04
C ALA A 23 -14.90 -17.43 8.76
N VAL A 24 -14.40 -16.35 8.15
CA VAL A 24 -14.95 -15.00 8.41
C VAL A 24 -15.29 -14.32 7.09
N SER A 25 -15.88 -15.09 6.17
CA SER A 25 -16.76 -14.52 5.16
C SER A 25 -18.06 -14.10 5.86
N GLY A 26 -18.17 -12.85 6.29
CA GLY A 26 -19.49 -12.23 6.52
C GLY A 26 -19.91 -11.79 7.92
N LEU A 27 -19.02 -11.57 8.89
CA LEU A 27 -19.43 -10.96 10.18
C LEU A 27 -18.51 -9.79 10.57
N ALA A 28 -19.09 -8.59 10.44
CA ALA A 28 -18.63 -7.28 10.89
C ALA A 28 -17.37 -6.69 10.20
N PRO A 29 -17.40 -5.40 9.82
CA PRO A 29 -16.18 -4.70 9.44
C PRO A 29 -15.25 -4.77 10.65
N VAL A 30 -14.07 -5.36 10.47
CA VAL A 30 -12.99 -5.30 11.45
C VAL A 30 -12.64 -3.81 11.56
N THR A 31 -13.34 -3.16 12.48
CA THR A 31 -13.43 -1.72 12.66
C THR A 31 -12.17 -1.31 13.35
N ARG A 32 -11.26 -0.74 12.55
CA ARG A 32 -9.93 -0.27 12.96
C ARG A 32 -9.09 -1.41 13.54
N LEU A 33 -8.00 -1.75 12.85
CA LEU A 33 -6.87 -2.40 13.51
C LEU A 33 -6.65 -1.64 14.84
N LEU A 34 -6.73 -2.33 15.97
CA LEU A 34 -6.43 -1.78 17.29
C LEU A 34 -4.94 -1.43 17.32
N ALA A 35 -4.61 -0.32 16.67
CA ALA A 35 -3.28 0.23 16.57
C ALA A 35 -2.94 0.83 17.93
N ALA A 36 -1.71 0.60 18.38
CA ALA A 36 -1.12 1.50 19.37
C ALA A 36 -1.16 2.93 18.81
N SER A 37 -1.07 3.95 19.67
CA SER A 37 -0.94 5.34 19.23
C SER A 37 0.05 5.41 18.05
N PRO A 38 -0.36 5.99 16.91
CA PRO A 38 0.48 5.99 15.73
C PRO A 38 1.83 6.63 16.09
N GLU A 39 2.91 5.90 15.89
CA GLU A 39 4.22 6.52 15.75
C GLU A 39 4.18 7.38 14.47
N ASP A 40 5.02 8.41 14.33
CA ASP A 40 5.20 9.18 13.10
C ASP A 40 5.88 8.34 12.01
N ARG A 41 5.27 7.21 11.67
CA ARG A 41 5.76 6.22 10.71
C ARG A 41 4.67 5.99 9.68
N ARG A 42 5.08 6.00 8.41
CA ARG A 42 4.23 5.64 7.28
C ARG A 42 4.50 4.18 6.91
N THR A 43 3.46 3.47 6.49
CA THR A 43 3.63 2.10 6.01
C THR A 43 3.81 2.11 4.51
N VAL A 44 4.89 1.51 4.02
CA VAL A 44 5.14 1.35 2.60
C VAL A 44 4.97 -0.13 2.24
N LEU A 45 4.09 -0.39 1.28
CA LEU A 45 3.89 -1.73 0.72
C LEU A 45 4.57 -1.82 -0.63
N LEU A 46 5.58 -2.66 -0.74
CA LEU A 46 6.33 -2.88 -1.98
C LEU A 46 5.91 -4.20 -2.62
N PHE A 47 5.42 -4.14 -3.84
CA PHE A 47 5.10 -5.32 -4.65
C PHE A 47 6.18 -5.51 -5.72
N PHE A 48 6.96 -6.57 -5.62
CA PHE A 48 8.00 -6.91 -6.59
C PHE A 48 7.45 -7.83 -7.67
N ASN A 49 7.08 -7.27 -8.82
CA ASN A 49 6.80 -8.09 -10.00
C ASN A 49 8.11 -8.75 -10.46
N GLY A 50 8.20 -10.07 -10.37
CA GLY A 50 9.46 -10.78 -10.59
C GLY A 50 10.35 -10.91 -9.35
N GLY A 51 9.90 -10.53 -8.16
CA GLY A 51 10.66 -10.65 -6.90
C GLY A 51 10.99 -12.08 -6.46
N TRP A 52 10.64 -13.07 -7.28
CA TRP A 52 11.01 -14.48 -7.15
C TRP A 52 12.35 -14.81 -7.82
N ASP A 53 12.99 -13.83 -8.49
CA ASP A 53 14.32 -14.01 -9.07
C ASP A 53 15.30 -14.46 -7.98
N VAL A 54 15.84 -15.65 -8.18
CA VAL A 54 16.68 -16.36 -7.23
C VAL A 54 18.12 -15.85 -7.19
N LEU A 55 18.48 -14.89 -8.04
CA LEU A 55 19.80 -14.25 -8.05
C LEU A 55 19.71 -12.77 -7.63
N LEU A 56 18.67 -12.07 -8.08
CA LEU A 56 18.55 -10.62 -8.01
C LEU A 56 17.46 -10.11 -7.05
N GLY A 57 16.56 -11.00 -6.57
CA GLY A 57 15.40 -10.62 -5.77
C GLY A 57 15.63 -10.52 -4.26
N ALA A 58 14.53 -10.38 -3.50
CA ALA A 58 14.52 -10.28 -2.03
C ALA A 58 14.76 -11.63 -1.31
N ASP A 59 15.08 -12.67 -2.07
CA ASP A 59 15.32 -14.03 -1.61
C ASP A 59 16.35 -14.73 -2.50
N ALA A 60 17.50 -14.08 -2.67
CA ALA A 60 18.57 -14.60 -3.49
C ALA A 60 19.13 -15.89 -2.89
N ARG A 61 19.62 -16.77 -3.76
CA ARG A 61 20.31 -17.99 -3.37
C ARG A 61 21.77 -17.68 -3.08
N ASP A 62 22.35 -18.52 -2.24
CA ASP A 62 23.79 -18.53 -2.06
C ASP A 62 24.46 -18.98 -3.36
N ARG A 63 25.67 -18.47 -3.64
CA ARG A 63 26.50 -18.98 -4.72
C ARG A 63 26.88 -20.44 -4.46
N ASP A 64 27.10 -20.78 -3.19
CA ASP A 64 27.49 -22.13 -2.76
C ASP A 64 26.26 -23.00 -2.44
N TYR A 65 25.10 -22.67 -3.02
CA TYR A 65 23.85 -23.37 -2.75
C TYR A 65 24.02 -24.87 -3.00
N PRO A 66 23.78 -25.74 -2.00
CA PRO A 66 24.03 -27.16 -2.12
C PRO A 66 23.01 -27.80 -3.08
N GLY A 67 23.44 -27.99 -4.32
CA GLY A 67 22.69 -28.63 -5.39
C GLY A 67 23.54 -28.75 -6.65
N SER A 68 23.25 -29.72 -7.51
CA SER A 68 23.97 -29.93 -8.78
C SER A 68 23.56 -28.93 -9.88
N LEU A 69 22.87 -27.85 -9.53
CA LEU A 69 22.34 -26.87 -10.46
C LEU A 69 23.24 -25.63 -10.42
N ASP A 70 23.92 -25.35 -11.53
CA ASP A 70 24.56 -24.06 -11.76
C ASP A 70 23.46 -22.99 -11.86
N MET A 71 23.49 -22.06 -10.92
CA MET A 71 22.53 -20.97 -10.81
C MET A 71 22.80 -19.85 -11.83
N GLY A 72 23.97 -19.85 -12.48
CA GLY A 72 24.31 -18.89 -13.53
C GLY A 72 24.79 -17.53 -13.00
N PHE A 73 25.27 -17.44 -11.76
CA PHE A 73 25.80 -16.19 -11.19
C PHE A 73 26.92 -15.56 -12.06
N ASP A 74 27.73 -16.39 -12.72
CA ASP A 74 28.82 -15.90 -13.58
C ASP A 74 28.34 -15.28 -14.90
N LEU A 75 27.05 -15.43 -15.26
CA LEU A 75 26.42 -14.76 -16.40
C LEU A 75 26.01 -13.31 -16.09
N LEU A 76 25.95 -12.94 -14.81
CA LEU A 76 25.61 -11.58 -14.39
C LEU A 76 26.83 -10.64 -14.51
N PRO A 77 26.62 -9.32 -14.68
CA PRO A 77 27.68 -8.34 -14.46
C PRO A 77 28.26 -8.46 -13.05
N ALA A 78 29.55 -8.13 -12.89
CA ALA A 78 30.32 -8.41 -11.68
C ALA A 78 29.66 -7.84 -10.40
N GLU A 79 29.08 -6.65 -10.51
CA GLU A 79 28.38 -5.94 -9.44
C GLU A 79 27.09 -6.64 -8.96
N TYR A 80 26.52 -7.56 -9.74
CA TYR A 80 25.30 -8.29 -9.39
C TYR A 80 25.53 -9.75 -8.96
N ARG A 81 26.77 -10.23 -8.98
CA ARG A 81 27.08 -11.65 -8.71
C ARG A 81 27.04 -12.03 -7.24
N THR A 82 27.19 -11.05 -6.34
CA THR A 82 27.33 -11.29 -4.91
C THR A 82 26.05 -10.88 -4.20
N PRO A 83 25.29 -11.83 -3.63
CA PRO A 83 24.16 -11.51 -2.76
C PRO A 83 24.61 -10.74 -1.52
N ILE A 84 23.73 -9.90 -1.02
CA ILE A 84 23.89 -9.06 0.16
C ILE A 84 23.27 -9.79 1.36
N PRO A 85 24.04 -10.12 2.41
CA PRO A 85 23.47 -10.64 3.64
C PRO A 85 22.70 -9.56 4.39
N VAL A 86 21.50 -9.88 4.83
CA VAL A 86 20.63 -8.99 5.61
C VAL A 86 19.97 -9.73 6.76
N THR A 87 19.80 -9.05 7.88
CA THR A 87 19.06 -9.56 9.04
C THR A 87 17.70 -8.88 9.13
N ILE A 88 16.61 -9.63 8.98
CA ILE A 88 15.24 -9.11 9.06
C ILE A 88 14.54 -9.75 10.26
N GLY A 89 14.17 -8.95 11.25
CA GLY A 89 13.50 -9.46 12.46
C GLY A 89 14.29 -10.52 13.23
N GLY A 90 15.63 -10.50 13.11
CA GLY A 90 16.55 -11.47 13.71
C GLY A 90 16.73 -12.77 12.92
N ALA A 91 16.21 -12.86 11.69
CA ALA A 91 16.46 -13.96 10.77
C ALA A 91 17.39 -13.50 9.64
N GLU A 92 18.39 -14.30 9.32
CA GLU A 92 19.30 -14.07 8.19
C GLU A 92 18.58 -14.38 6.86
N ALA A 93 18.80 -13.52 5.88
CA ALA A 93 18.37 -13.69 4.50
C ALA A 93 19.45 -13.17 3.55
N LEU A 94 19.38 -13.60 2.29
CA LEU A 94 20.21 -13.07 1.22
C LEU A 94 19.33 -12.29 0.25
N TRP A 95 19.77 -11.09 -0.09
CA TRP A 95 19.15 -10.24 -1.09
C TRP A 95 20.06 -10.11 -2.30
N GLY A 96 19.50 -10.08 -3.50
CA GLY A 96 20.28 -9.77 -4.69
C GLY A 96 20.78 -8.33 -4.66
N ALA A 97 21.87 -8.05 -5.37
CA ALA A 97 22.47 -6.70 -5.38
C ALA A 97 21.49 -5.55 -5.73
N PRO A 98 20.48 -5.70 -6.63
CA PRO A 98 19.52 -4.62 -6.89
C PRO A 98 18.68 -4.20 -5.67
N MET A 99 18.60 -5.04 -4.63
CA MET A 99 17.89 -4.75 -3.39
C MET A 99 18.71 -3.88 -2.42
N ALA A 100 19.96 -3.53 -2.76
CA ALA A 100 20.84 -2.71 -1.91
C ALA A 100 20.17 -1.45 -1.32
N PRO A 101 19.35 -0.69 -2.07
CA PRO A 101 18.69 0.51 -1.52
C PRO A 101 17.72 0.23 -0.37
N LEU A 102 17.26 -1.01 -0.20
CA LEU A 102 16.37 -1.40 0.90
C LEU A 102 17.11 -1.87 2.15
N VAL A 103 18.41 -2.13 2.07
CA VAL A 103 19.22 -2.60 3.21
C VAL A 103 19.13 -1.65 4.41
N PRO A 104 19.17 -0.31 4.25
CA PRO A 104 18.99 0.62 5.37
C PRO A 104 17.65 0.51 6.10
N HIS A 105 16.65 -0.15 5.51
CA HIS A 105 15.31 -0.33 6.07
C HIS A 105 15.04 -1.75 6.57
N ALA A 106 16.04 -2.64 6.56
CA ALA A 106 15.86 -4.06 6.89
C ALA A 106 15.34 -4.30 8.33
N ASP A 107 15.62 -3.38 9.25
CA ASP A 107 15.21 -3.45 10.65
C ASP A 107 13.72 -3.15 10.88
N VAL A 108 13.11 -2.34 10.00
CA VAL A 108 11.69 -1.98 10.03
C VAL A 108 10.85 -2.69 8.95
N LEU A 109 11.48 -3.49 8.10
CA LEU A 109 10.84 -4.22 7.01
C LEU A 109 10.32 -5.58 7.48
N THR A 110 9.22 -6.03 6.86
CA THR A 110 8.76 -7.42 6.94
C THR A 110 8.71 -8.00 5.53
N LEU A 111 9.41 -9.11 5.31
CA LEU A 111 9.42 -9.81 4.02
C LEU A 111 8.45 -11.01 4.07
N PHE A 112 7.47 -11.01 3.18
CA PHE A 112 6.56 -12.14 3.00
C PHE A 112 7.09 -13.06 1.90
N ARG A 113 7.58 -14.24 2.28
CA ARG A 113 8.06 -15.29 1.37
C ARG A 113 6.96 -16.34 1.15
N GLY A 114 7.10 -17.14 0.09
CA GLY A 114 6.20 -18.26 -0.19
C GLY A 114 4.91 -17.89 -0.92
N VAL A 115 4.88 -16.73 -1.58
CA VAL A 115 3.83 -16.40 -2.53
C VAL A 115 4.05 -17.23 -3.80
N ASN A 116 3.01 -17.96 -4.25
CA ASN A 116 3.11 -18.76 -5.45
C ASN A 116 3.46 -17.87 -6.67
N MET A 117 4.32 -18.36 -7.56
CA MET A 117 4.74 -17.66 -8.78
C MET A 117 3.55 -17.17 -9.63
N ASN A 118 2.51 -18.00 -9.77
CA ASN A 118 1.29 -17.63 -10.48
C ASN A 118 0.58 -16.43 -9.84
N THR A 119 0.79 -16.22 -8.55
CA THR A 119 0.20 -15.12 -7.80
C THR A 119 0.93 -13.79 -8.03
N VAL A 120 2.24 -13.78 -8.28
CA VAL A 120 2.98 -12.53 -8.51
C VAL A 120 2.97 -12.06 -9.97
N ALA A 121 2.79 -12.97 -10.93
CA ALA A 121 2.84 -12.65 -12.36
C ALA A 121 1.47 -12.36 -13.01
N HIS A 122 0.38 -12.91 -12.47
CA HIS A 122 -0.94 -12.82 -13.10
C HIS A 122 -1.85 -11.74 -12.45
N PRO A 123 -2.71 -11.02 -13.20
CA PRO A 123 -3.63 -10.03 -12.64
C PRO A 123 -4.50 -10.53 -11.48
N THR A 124 -5.01 -11.77 -11.58
CA THR A 124 -5.75 -12.44 -10.49
C THR A 124 -4.91 -12.59 -9.23
N GLY A 125 -3.65 -12.95 -9.40
CA GLY A 125 -2.72 -13.10 -8.30
C GLY A 125 -2.39 -11.78 -7.62
N ARG A 126 -2.18 -10.72 -8.42
CA ARG A 126 -1.99 -9.35 -7.92
C ARG A 126 -3.20 -8.87 -7.12
N ALA A 127 -4.41 -9.12 -7.62
CA ALA A 127 -5.64 -8.80 -6.89
C ALA A 127 -5.69 -9.56 -5.56
N TYR A 128 -5.37 -10.87 -5.55
CA TYR A 128 -5.33 -11.67 -4.34
C TYR A 128 -4.30 -11.19 -3.32
N VAL A 129 -3.06 -10.90 -3.72
CA VAL A 129 -2.01 -10.40 -2.79
C VAL A 129 -2.35 -9.00 -2.27
N ASN A 130 -3.05 -8.20 -3.07
CA ASN A 130 -3.45 -6.87 -2.65
C ASN A 130 -4.61 -6.90 -1.65
N THR A 131 -5.56 -7.83 -1.75
CA THR A 131 -6.74 -7.88 -0.86
C THR A 131 -6.70 -9.00 0.19
N PHE A 132 -5.86 -10.02 0.00
CA PHE A 132 -5.88 -11.31 0.69
C PHE A 132 -7.21 -12.06 0.62
N ILE A 133 -8.03 -11.77 -0.39
CA ILE A 133 -9.33 -12.39 -0.61
C ILE A 133 -9.37 -12.96 -2.02
N PRO A 134 -9.76 -14.23 -2.22
CA PRO A 134 -9.87 -14.82 -3.54
C PRO A 134 -10.74 -13.96 -4.48
N PRO A 135 -10.20 -13.47 -5.61
CA PRO A 135 -10.95 -12.64 -6.55
C PRO A 135 -11.99 -13.47 -7.34
N ALA A 136 -12.94 -12.79 -7.98
CA ALA A 136 -13.77 -13.39 -9.02
C ALA A 136 -13.14 -13.13 -10.39
N GLY A 137 -12.39 -14.12 -10.91
CA GLY A 137 -11.61 -13.93 -12.13
C GLY A 137 -10.51 -12.88 -11.92
N VAL A 138 -10.64 -11.71 -12.57
CA VAL A 138 -9.71 -10.57 -12.39
C VAL A 138 -10.26 -9.50 -11.45
N VAL A 139 -11.51 -9.62 -11.01
CA VAL A 139 -12.17 -8.63 -10.16
C VAL A 139 -11.81 -8.89 -8.70
N ALA A 140 -11.14 -7.93 -8.08
CA ALA A 140 -10.84 -7.97 -6.66
C ALA A 140 -12.12 -7.99 -5.81
N ARG A 141 -12.13 -8.81 -4.76
CA ARG A 141 -13.22 -8.90 -3.79
C ARG A 141 -12.74 -8.33 -2.46
N GLY A 142 -13.00 -7.05 -2.20
CA GLY A 142 -12.64 -6.37 -0.95
C GLY A 142 -11.59 -5.29 -1.11
N ASP A 143 -11.15 -4.76 0.02
CA ASP A 143 -10.28 -3.60 0.09
C ASP A 143 -8.80 -3.98 -0.10
N SER A 144 -8.05 -3.13 -0.78
CA SER A 144 -6.59 -3.23 -0.85
C SER A 144 -5.97 -3.13 0.55
N LEU A 145 -4.82 -3.76 0.74
CA LEU A 145 -4.08 -3.71 1.99
C LEU A 145 -3.73 -2.26 2.36
N GLY A 146 -3.33 -1.43 1.40
CA GLY A 146 -3.11 0.01 1.60
C GLY A 146 -4.35 0.72 2.17
N THR A 147 -5.53 0.47 1.60
CA THR A 147 -6.81 1.00 2.09
C THR A 147 -7.07 0.58 3.52
N ARG A 148 -6.90 -0.71 3.84
CA ARG A 148 -7.11 -1.23 5.21
C ARG A 148 -6.13 -0.63 6.20
N LEU A 149 -4.87 -0.43 5.81
CA LEU A 149 -3.86 0.18 6.66
C LEU A 149 -4.16 1.67 6.91
N ALA A 150 -4.64 2.39 5.89
CA ALA A 150 -5.03 3.79 6.03
C ALA A 150 -6.18 3.98 7.04
N THR A 151 -7.04 2.97 7.25
CA THR A 151 -8.09 3.02 8.30
C THR A 151 -7.55 2.95 9.73
N ALA A 152 -6.29 2.53 9.90
CA ALA A 152 -5.67 2.36 11.20
C ALA A 152 -5.14 3.67 11.79
N VAL A 153 -5.09 4.75 10.99
CA VAL A 153 -4.61 6.08 11.40
C VAL A 153 -5.71 7.13 11.23
N PRO A 154 -5.76 8.17 12.07
CA PRO A 154 -6.56 9.37 11.77
C PRO A 154 -6.12 9.96 10.42
N THR A 155 -7.08 10.31 9.57
CA THR A 155 -6.82 10.85 8.23
C THR A 155 -7.10 12.35 8.12
N ASP A 156 -7.64 12.97 9.17
CA ASP A 156 -8.11 14.36 9.15
C ASP A 156 -6.99 15.35 8.79
N ASP A 157 -5.78 15.08 9.30
CA ASP A 157 -4.56 15.88 9.09
C ASP A 157 -3.69 15.36 7.93
N LEU A 158 -4.11 14.31 7.22
CA LEU A 158 -3.35 13.73 6.12
C LEU A 158 -3.93 14.14 4.78
N ILE A 159 -3.13 14.79 3.94
CA ILE A 159 -3.54 15.17 2.58
C ILE A 159 -3.71 13.93 1.69
N LEU A 160 -2.73 13.03 1.72
CA LEU A 160 -2.74 11.77 0.96
C LEU A 160 -2.56 10.58 1.92
N PRO A 161 -3.63 10.13 2.60
CA PRO A 161 -3.54 9.04 3.57
C PRO A 161 -3.25 7.68 2.93
N ASN A 162 -3.48 7.54 1.62
CA ASN A 162 -3.21 6.32 0.87
C ASN A 162 -2.84 6.67 -0.58
N VAL A 163 -1.68 6.20 -1.03
CA VAL A 163 -1.19 6.36 -2.41
C VAL A 163 -0.76 5.00 -2.95
N ALA A 164 -1.26 4.65 -4.12
CA ALA A 164 -0.93 3.41 -4.82
C ALA A 164 -0.12 3.72 -6.09
N MET A 165 1.10 3.19 -6.17
CA MET A 165 2.02 3.44 -7.28
C MET A 165 2.25 2.16 -8.08
N GLY A 166 1.88 2.13 -9.36
CA GLY A 166 2.08 0.97 -10.24
C GLY A 166 1.29 -0.30 -9.82
N VAL A 167 0.41 -0.17 -8.83
CA VAL A 167 -0.45 -1.24 -8.30
C VAL A 167 -1.88 -0.74 -8.18
N PRO A 168 -2.89 -1.60 -8.45
CA PRO A 168 -4.28 -1.19 -8.31
C PRO A 168 -4.64 -0.91 -6.86
N SER A 169 -5.60 -0.01 -6.65
CA SER A 169 -6.20 0.31 -5.35
C SER A 169 -7.69 -0.02 -5.38
N PHE A 170 -8.18 -0.71 -4.36
CA PHE A 170 -9.57 -1.13 -4.21
C PHE A 170 -10.09 -0.64 -2.85
N ASN A 171 -11.30 -0.07 -2.86
CA ASN A 171 -12.04 0.32 -1.66
C ASN A 171 -13.52 -0.03 -1.87
N VAL A 172 -13.98 -1.04 -1.14
CA VAL A 172 -15.33 -1.59 -1.18
C VAL A 172 -16.07 -1.31 0.13
N SER A 173 -15.35 -1.24 1.26
CA SER A 173 -15.94 -1.25 2.59
C SER A 173 -15.83 0.07 3.36
N TYR A 174 -14.97 1.00 2.93
CA TYR A 174 -14.66 2.24 3.66
C TYR A 174 -15.06 3.47 2.84
N GLY A 175 -15.10 4.63 3.50
CA GLY A 175 -15.39 5.87 2.80
C GLY A 175 -14.21 6.32 1.92
N SER A 176 -14.44 7.38 1.14
CA SER A 176 -13.45 7.90 0.18
C SER A 176 -12.16 8.39 0.85
N GLU A 177 -12.21 8.68 2.15
CA GLU A 177 -11.11 9.21 2.94
C GLU A 177 -9.86 8.32 2.98
N VAL A 178 -10.01 7.02 2.73
CA VAL A 178 -8.91 6.04 2.72
C VAL A 178 -8.68 5.42 1.33
N THR A 179 -9.43 5.86 0.31
CA THR A 179 -9.24 5.38 -1.06
C THR A 179 -7.86 5.79 -1.56
N GLY A 180 -7.10 4.82 -2.07
CA GLY A 180 -5.76 5.09 -2.58
C GLY A 180 -5.78 5.89 -3.88
N VAL A 181 -5.13 7.04 -3.88
CA VAL A 181 -4.86 7.80 -5.11
C VAL A 181 -3.88 7.00 -5.96
N SER A 182 -4.28 6.67 -7.19
CA SER A 182 -3.51 5.78 -8.06
C SER A 182 -2.67 6.59 -9.04
N VAL A 183 -1.37 6.35 -9.05
CA VAL A 183 -0.41 6.90 -10.03
C VAL A 183 0.40 5.76 -10.65
N SER A 184 0.92 5.97 -11.87
CA SER A 184 1.69 4.91 -12.55
C SER A 184 3.13 4.89 -12.06
N ARG A 185 3.71 6.05 -11.77
CA ARG A 185 5.11 6.21 -11.33
C ARG A 185 5.21 7.12 -10.12
N ALA A 186 6.25 6.93 -9.31
CA ALA A 186 6.53 7.79 -8.16
C ALA A 186 6.76 9.26 -8.57
N THR A 187 7.38 9.48 -9.74
CA THR A 187 7.60 10.84 -10.28
C THR A 187 6.30 11.57 -10.59
N GLU A 188 5.22 10.85 -10.92
CA GLU A 188 3.90 11.44 -11.23
C GLU A 188 3.18 11.96 -9.97
N VAL A 189 3.61 11.54 -8.77
CA VAL A 189 3.10 12.14 -7.53
C VAL A 189 3.44 13.64 -7.50
N ARG A 190 4.59 14.05 -8.03
CA ARG A 190 4.93 15.48 -8.14
C ARG A 190 3.98 16.20 -9.09
N ASP A 191 3.62 15.58 -10.20
CA ASP A 191 2.68 16.17 -11.16
C ASP A 191 1.26 16.29 -10.60
N LEU A 192 0.85 15.36 -9.72
CA LEU A 192 -0.41 15.44 -8.99
C LEU A 192 -0.42 16.63 -8.01
N LEU A 193 0.73 16.94 -7.41
CA LEU A 193 0.86 18.00 -6.40
C LEU A 193 1.02 19.39 -7.01
N LYS A 194 1.35 19.48 -8.31
CA LYS A 194 1.54 20.76 -8.98
C LYS A 194 0.25 21.27 -9.60
N PRO A 195 -0.08 22.57 -9.45
CA PRO A 195 -1.12 23.20 -10.24
C PRO A 195 -0.81 23.09 -11.73
N LEU A 196 -1.76 22.57 -12.51
CA LEU A 196 -1.65 22.50 -13.96
C LEU A 196 -2.01 23.86 -14.58
N GLY A 197 -1.05 24.79 -14.58
CA GLY A 197 -1.15 26.10 -15.24
C GLY A 197 -1.20 27.28 -14.28
N ASP A 198 -1.39 28.48 -14.85
CA ASP A 198 -1.53 29.71 -14.07
C ASP A 198 -2.77 29.61 -13.17
N GLN A 199 -2.61 29.97 -11.90
CA GLN A 199 -3.72 30.02 -10.96
C GLN A 199 -4.76 31.04 -11.47
N LEU A 200 -6.04 30.64 -11.46
CA LEU A 200 -7.13 31.55 -11.81
C LEU A 200 -7.09 32.75 -10.86
N PRO A 201 -7.50 33.95 -11.33
CA PRO A 201 -7.72 35.10 -10.45
C PRO A 201 -8.60 34.70 -9.26
N GLU A 202 -8.30 35.22 -8.07
CA GLU A 202 -8.90 34.81 -6.80
C GLU A 202 -10.43 34.92 -6.79
N ASP A 203 -10.97 35.94 -7.46
CA ASP A 203 -12.40 36.16 -7.65
C ASP A 203 -13.07 35.07 -8.52
N VAL A 204 -12.39 34.66 -9.61
CA VAL A 204 -12.85 33.58 -10.48
C VAL A 204 -12.77 32.23 -9.76
N LEU A 205 -11.70 32.00 -8.99
CA LEU A 205 -11.52 30.79 -8.20
C LEU A 205 -12.61 30.66 -7.12
N ALA A 206 -12.95 31.76 -6.45
CA ALA A 206 -14.04 31.81 -5.47
C ALA A 206 -15.41 31.49 -6.11
N LEU A 207 -15.69 32.05 -7.28
CA LEU A 207 -16.92 31.73 -8.03
C LEU A 207 -16.97 30.27 -8.46
N LEU A 208 -15.84 29.71 -8.90
CA LEU A 208 -15.74 28.30 -9.28
C LEU A 208 -15.98 27.38 -8.08
N HIS A 209 -15.38 27.67 -6.92
CA HIS A 209 -15.60 26.93 -5.69
C HIS A 209 -17.08 26.97 -5.27
N ALA A 210 -17.70 28.16 -5.29
CA ALA A 210 -19.12 28.32 -4.99
C ALA A 210 -20.01 27.51 -5.95
N ALA A 211 -19.71 27.53 -7.26
CA ALA A 211 -20.45 26.77 -8.26
C ALA A 211 -20.29 25.26 -8.06
N GLN A 212 -19.07 24.78 -7.77
CA GLN A 212 -18.81 23.38 -7.45
C GLN A 212 -19.60 22.94 -6.21
N ASP A 213 -19.56 23.73 -5.15
CA ASP A 213 -20.20 23.41 -3.87
C ASP A 213 -21.74 23.46 -3.96
N ALA A 214 -22.29 24.28 -4.87
CA ALA A 214 -23.71 24.29 -5.24
C ALA A 214 -24.14 23.16 -6.20
N THR A 215 -23.19 22.47 -6.84
CA THR A 215 -23.50 21.39 -7.80
C THR A 215 -23.82 20.10 -7.07
N HIS A 216 -25.02 19.57 -7.30
CA HIS A 216 -25.42 18.22 -6.86
C HIS A 216 -25.21 17.20 -7.98
N SER A 217 -24.80 15.98 -7.62
CA SER A 217 -24.64 14.89 -8.58
C SER A 217 -26.00 14.42 -9.10
N CYS A 218 -26.16 14.26 -10.41
CA CYS A 218 -27.35 13.63 -11.01
C CYS A 218 -27.56 12.16 -10.57
N VAL A 219 -26.58 11.56 -9.89
CA VAL A 219 -26.61 10.19 -9.35
C VAL A 219 -27.21 10.16 -7.93
N HIS A 220 -27.36 11.32 -7.30
CA HIS A 220 -27.84 11.48 -5.91
C HIS A 220 -29.21 10.84 -5.69
N GLU A 221 -30.13 10.94 -6.66
CA GLU A 221 -31.50 10.41 -6.48
C GLU A 221 -31.57 8.88 -6.49
N ARG A 222 -30.59 8.19 -7.09
CA ARG A 222 -30.55 6.72 -7.17
C ARG A 222 -29.67 6.06 -6.12
N VAL A 223 -28.78 6.81 -5.47
CA VAL A 223 -27.90 6.32 -4.40
C VAL A 223 -28.40 6.91 -3.08
N SER A 224 -29.43 6.27 -2.51
CA SER A 224 -30.20 6.76 -1.35
C SER A 224 -29.48 6.70 0.01
N THR A 225 -28.15 6.60 0.03
CA THR A 225 -27.38 6.62 1.28
C THR A 225 -26.58 7.92 1.30
N GLY A 226 -26.84 8.77 2.31
CA GLY A 226 -26.32 10.13 2.46
C GLY A 226 -24.80 10.26 2.66
N SER A 227 -24.02 9.43 1.98
CA SER A 227 -22.56 9.40 1.99
C SER A 227 -21.94 9.97 0.72
N PHE A 228 -22.59 9.92 -0.44
CA PHE A 228 -21.95 10.29 -1.71
C PHE A 228 -21.60 11.78 -1.80
N ASP A 229 -22.56 12.68 -1.55
CA ASP A 229 -22.29 14.13 -1.56
C ASP A 229 -21.28 14.54 -0.47
N ALA A 230 -21.29 13.85 0.68
CA ALA A 230 -20.31 14.07 1.73
C ALA A 230 -18.90 13.64 1.26
N GLN A 231 -18.77 12.49 0.61
CA GLN A 231 -17.53 11.99 0.02
C GLN A 231 -16.99 12.92 -1.08
N VAL A 232 -17.86 13.46 -1.94
CA VAL A 232 -17.48 14.42 -2.98
C VAL A 232 -16.97 15.73 -2.36
N ARG A 233 -17.68 16.26 -1.36
CA ARG A 233 -17.23 17.47 -0.64
C ARG A 233 -15.89 17.25 0.05
N GLU A 234 -15.72 16.13 0.73
CA GLU A 234 -14.47 15.77 1.40
C GLU A 234 -13.31 15.64 0.39
N SER A 235 -13.55 14.96 -0.73
CA SER A 235 -12.55 14.81 -1.79
C SER A 235 -12.10 16.16 -2.35
N ARG A 236 -13.06 17.08 -2.58
CA ARG A 236 -12.75 18.45 -3.04
C ARG A 236 -11.96 19.24 -2.02
N ALA A 237 -12.36 19.19 -0.74
CA ALA A 237 -11.67 19.89 0.34
C ALA A 237 -10.21 19.42 0.49
N ARG A 238 -9.93 18.13 0.27
CA ARG A 238 -8.57 17.59 0.28
C ARG A 238 -7.72 18.09 -0.88
N VAL A 239 -8.27 18.09 -2.10
CA VAL A 239 -7.57 18.60 -3.29
C VAL A 239 -7.26 20.09 -3.14
N ARG A 240 -8.18 20.88 -2.57
CA ARG A 240 -7.94 22.30 -2.28
C ARG A 240 -6.77 22.48 -1.29
N ARG A 241 -6.80 21.76 -0.15
CA ARG A 241 -5.69 21.77 0.83
C ARG A 241 -4.34 21.38 0.22
N LEU A 242 -4.34 20.38 -0.66
CA LEU A 242 -3.14 19.89 -1.35
C LEU A 242 -2.44 20.99 -2.16
N PHE A 243 -3.19 21.88 -2.81
CA PHE A 243 -2.61 23.01 -3.55
C PHE A 243 -2.31 24.23 -2.68
N GLU A 244 -3.05 24.44 -1.59
CA GLU A 244 -2.82 25.55 -0.65
C GLU A 244 -1.54 25.36 0.16
N GLU A 245 -1.21 24.12 0.54
CA GLU A 245 -0.06 23.82 1.40
C GLU A 245 1.30 23.82 0.67
N GLY A 246 1.33 23.91 -0.66
CA GLY A 246 2.60 24.01 -1.43
C GLY A 246 3.53 22.80 -1.24
N LEU A 247 2.96 21.61 -1.03
CA LEU A 247 3.72 20.41 -0.68
C LEU A 247 4.62 19.88 -1.80
N GLU A 248 4.53 20.41 -3.02
CA GLU A 248 5.39 20.02 -4.14
C GLU A 248 6.88 20.22 -3.85
N VAL A 249 7.23 21.18 -2.98
CA VAL A 249 8.62 21.52 -2.63
C VAL A 249 9.28 20.43 -1.77
N GLU A 250 8.50 19.68 -1.00
CA GLU A 250 8.98 18.61 -0.11
C GLU A 250 9.42 17.35 -0.86
N PHE A 251 9.14 17.27 -2.17
CA PHE A 251 9.45 16.09 -2.96
C PHE A 251 10.75 16.20 -3.75
N ASP A 252 11.54 17.27 -3.65
CA ASP A 252 12.72 17.55 -4.49
C ASP A 252 13.93 16.63 -4.30
#